data_AF-A0A937BLT4-F1
#
_entry.id   AF-A0A937BLT4-F1
#
_cell.length_a   1.000
_cell.length_b   1.000
_cell.length_c   1.000
_cell.angle_alpha   90.00
_cell.angle_beta   90.00
_cell.angle_gamma   90.00
#
_symmetry.space_group_name_H-M   'P 1'
#
loop_
_entity.id
_entity.type
_entity.pdbx_description
1 polymer ?
#
loop_
_entity_poly.entity_id
_entity_poly.type
_entity_poly.pdbx_seq_one_letter_code
_entity_poly.pdbx_strand_id
1 'polypeptide(L)' 'MVRFLQDQAQLPPDRLIASGRGAFQPVAPNDTPEGRQKNRRIEIMLLDKSVVDGVDKTDVKK' A
#
# COMPACT_ATOMS: atom_id res chain seq x y z
N MET A 1 7.75 4.36 -5.76
CA MET A 1 7.83 2.96 -5.29
C MET A 1 7.17 1.99 -6.26
N VAL A 2 5.87 2.08 -6.55
CA VAL A 2 5.19 1.14 -7.47
C VAL A 2 5.85 1.09 -8.85
N ARG A 3 6.20 2.26 -9.40
CA ARG A 3 6.98 2.36 -10.64
C ARG A 3 8.33 1.63 -10.57
N PHE A 4 9.06 1.78 -9.47
CA PHE A 4 10.33 1.10 -9.25
C PHE A 4 10.17 -0.43 -9.22
N LEU A 5 9.08 -0.94 -8.63
CA LEU A 5 8.79 -2.37 -8.61
C LEU A 5 8.38 -2.91 -10.00
N GLN A 6 7.69 -2.09 -10.81
CA GLN A 6 7.40 -2.43 -12.20
C GLN A 6 8.70 -2.51 -13.02
N ASP A 7 9.56 -1.51 -12.87
CA ASP A 7 10.75 -1.35 -13.71
C ASP A 7 11.88 -2.32 -13.30
N GLN A 8 12.10 -2.55 -12.00
CA GLN A 8 13.21 -3.37 -11.50
C GLN A 8 12.84 -4.83 -11.24
N ALA A 9 11.61 -5.10 -10.83
CA ALA A 9 11.15 -6.46 -10.53
C ALA A 9 10.24 -7.04 -11.63
N GLN A 10 10.04 -6.32 -12.75
CA GLN A 10 9.23 -6.73 -13.90
C GLN A 10 7.83 -7.24 -13.50
N LEU A 11 7.28 -6.68 -12.43
CA LEU A 11 5.98 -7.07 -11.93
C LEU A 11 4.88 -6.49 -12.85
N PRO A 12 3.92 -7.31 -13.30
CA PRO A 12 2.82 -6.83 -14.12
C PRO A 12 2.04 -5.74 -13.38
N PRO A 13 1.65 -4.64 -14.05
CA PRO A 13 0.89 -3.57 -13.42
C PRO A 13 -0.43 -4.07 -12.82
N ASP A 14 -1.07 -5.05 -13.45
CA ASP A 14 -2.35 -5.63 -13.01
C ASP A 14 -2.26 -6.40 -11.68
N ARG A 15 -1.05 -6.66 -11.17
CA ARG A 15 -0.81 -7.32 -9.88
C ARG A 15 -0.42 -6.36 -8.77
N LEU A 16 -0.36 -5.06 -9.06
CA LEU A 16 0.09 -4.04 -8.12
C LEU A 16 -1.02 -3.03 -7.87
N ILE A 17 -1.48 -2.96 -6.62
CA ILE A 17 -2.42 -1.94 -6.16
C ILE A 17 -1.65 -0.93 -5.31
N ALA A 18 -1.72 0.34 -5.70
CA ALA A 18 -1.13 1.45 -4.94
C ALA A 18 -2.19 2.05 -4.00
N SER A 19 -2.03 1.89 -2.69
CA SER A 19 -2.90 2.52 -1.68
C SER A 19 -2.10 3.48 -0.81
N GLY A 20 -2.56 4.73 -0.68
CA GLY A 20 -1.96 5.73 0.20
C GLY A 20 -2.77 5.88 1.48
N ARG A 21 -2.19 5.53 2.64
CA ARG A 21 -2.91 5.58 3.94
C ARG A 21 -2.65 6.83 4.78
N GLY A 22 -1.90 7.79 4.23
CA GLY A 22 -1.70 9.13 4.81
C GLY A 22 -1.40 9.13 6.32
N ALA A 23 -1.99 10.07 7.05
CA ALA A 23 -1.88 10.18 8.51
C ALA A 23 -2.99 9.43 9.27
N PHE A 24 -3.89 8.73 8.57
CA PHE A 24 -5.11 8.16 9.15
C PHE A 24 -4.89 6.82 9.85
N GLN A 25 -3.70 6.22 9.70
CA GLN A 25 -3.29 4.99 10.38
C GLN A 25 -1.83 5.11 10.89
N PRO A 26 -1.57 5.90 11.95
CA PRO A 26 -0.26 6.00 12.56
C PRO A 26 0.06 4.71 13.34
N VAL A 27 1.29 4.22 13.21
CA VAL A 27 1.79 3.06 14.00
C VAL A 27 2.40 3.50 15.33
N ALA A 28 2.74 4.79 15.44
CA ALA A 28 3.29 5.41 16.64
C ALA A 28 2.73 6.83 16.83
N PRO A 29 2.73 7.39 18.05
CA PRO A 29 2.36 8.79 18.30
C PRO A 29 3.20 9.75 17.43
N ASN A 30 2.58 10.81 16.90
CA ASN A 30 3.26 11.82 16.08
C ASN A 30 3.99 12.90 16.92
N ASP A 31 3.94 12.76 18.24
CA ASP A 31 4.39 13.78 19.18
C ASP A 31 5.93 13.88 19.20
N THR A 32 6.62 12.76 18.98
CA THR A 32 8.08 12.71 18.92
C THR A 32 8.61 12.65 17.47
N PRO A 33 9.81 13.22 17.20
CA PRO A 33 10.48 13.06 15.91
C PRO A 33 10.65 11.59 15.49
N GLU A 34 10.94 10.71 16.45
CA GLU A 34 11.11 9.27 16.25
C GLU A 34 9.79 8.59 15.88
N GLY A 35 8.68 8.98 16.53
CA GLY A 35 7.35 8.49 16.22
C GLY A 35 6.89 8.90 14.81
N ARG A 36 7.15 10.15 14.42
CA ARG A 36 6.93 10.63 13.04
C ARG A 36 7.77 9.88 12.02
N GLN A 37 9.01 9.53 12.36
CA GLN A 37 9.88 8.75 11.47
C GLN A 37 9.35 7.33 11.27
N LYS A 38 8.86 6.67 12.33
CA LYS A 38 8.21 5.36 12.25
C LYS A 38 6.93 5.37 11.38
N ASN A 39 6.19 6.48 11.38
CA ASN A 39 4.96 6.59 10.59
C ASN A 39 5.19 6.72 9.07
N ARG A 40 6.39 7.12 8.64
CA ARG A 40 6.79 7.15 7.22
C ARG A 40 7.25 5.77 6.73
N ARG A 41 6.35 4.78 6.76
CA ARG A 41 6.64 3.41 6.29
C ARG A 41 5.89 3.04 5.01
N ILE A 42 6.44 2.06 4.29
CA ILE A 42 5.80 1.41 3.15
C ILE A 42 5.38 0.02 3.62
N GLU A 43 4.10 -0.31 3.46
CA GLU A 43 3.56 -1.65 3.74
C GLU A 43 3.33 -2.37 2.42
N ILE A 44 3.81 -3.61 2.32
CA ILE A 44 3.60 -4.49 1.16
C ILE A 44 2.81 -5.70 1.66
N MET A 45 1.60 -5.88 1.16
CA MET A 45 0.77 -7.04 1.46
C MET A 45 0.75 -7.96 0.24
N LEU A 46 1.15 -9.21 0.44
CA LEU A 46 1.02 -10.26 -0.56
C LEU A 46 -0.35 -10.90 -0.40
N LEU A 47 -1.19 -10.76 -1.41
CA LEU A 47 -2.54 -11.32 -1.43
C LEU A 47 -2.60 -12.38 -2.52
N ASP A 48 -3.24 -13.50 -2.20
CA ASP A 48 -3.54 -14.50 -3.21
C ASP A 48 -4.57 -13.95 -4.21
N LYS A 49 -4.37 -14.23 -5.50
CA LYS A 49 -5.24 -13.71 -6.56
C LYS A 49 -6.72 -14.08 -6.36
N SER A 50 -6.99 -15.25 -5.78
CA SER A 50 -8.37 -15.69 -5.48
C SER A 50 -9.09 -14.77 -4.49
N VAL A 51 -8.35 -14.05 -3.64
CA VAL A 51 -8.91 -13.09 -2.67
C VAL A 51 -9.12 -11.72 -3.30
N VAL A 52 -8.21 -11.30 -4.20
CA VAL A 52 -8.24 -9.95 -4.82
C VAL A 52 -9.43 -9.78 -5.77
N ASP A 53 -9.75 -10.82 -6.56
CA ASP A 53 -10.85 -10.78 -7.53
C ASP A 53 -12.25 -10.61 -6.85
N GLY A 54 -12.32 -10.83 -5.52
CA GLY A 54 -13.51 -10.58 -4.69
C GLY A 54 -13.61 -9.16 -4.12
N VAL A 55 -12.50 -8.43 -3.97
CA VAL A 55 -12.45 -7.09 -3.36
C VAL A 55 -12.70 -5.97 -4.38
N ASP A 56 -12.26 -6.18 -5.63
CA ASP A 56 -12.32 -5.19 -6.73
C ASP A 56 -13.75 -4.69 -7.06
N LYS A 57 -14.79 -5.48 -6.77
CA LYS A 57 -16.19 -5.07 -7.02
C LYS A 57 -16.73 -4.01 -6.04
N THR A 58 -15.99 -3.67 -4.98
CA THR A 58 -16.48 -2.80 -3.91
C THR A 58 -15.97 -1.35 -4.00
N ASP A 59 -14.89 -1.09 -4.75
CA ASP A 59 -14.19 0.20 -4.74
C ASP A 59 -14.29 1.00 -6.06
N VAL A 60 -15.03 0.51 -7.08
CA VAL A 60 -15.32 1.24 -8.34
C VAL A 60 -16.72 1.86 -8.35
N LYS A 61 -17.23 2.26 -7.18
CA LYS A 61 -18.41 3.15 -7.08
C LYS A 61 -18.06 4.42 -6.30
N LYS A 62 -17.34 5.33 -6.96
CA LYS A 62 -17.67 6.75 -6.93
C LYS A 62 -17.10 7.49 -8.12
#